data_AF-A0A7X7N4K0-F1
#
_entry.id   AF-A0A7X7N4K0-F1
#
_cell.length_a   1.000
_cell.length_b   1.000
_cell.length_c   1.000
_cell.angle_alpha   90.00
_cell.angle_beta   90.00
_cell.angle_gamma   90.00
#
_symmetry.space_group_name_H-M   'P 1'
#
loop_
_entity.id
_entity.type
_entity.pdbx_description
1 polymer ?
#
loop_
_entity_poly.entity_id
_entity_poly.type
_entity_poly.pdbx_seq_one_letter_code
_entity_poly.pdbx_strand_id
1 'polypeptide(L)' 'EMVAITNLQGLQILIATLPIAISGTFSAIHQGKVCAAGIAVAAKHPEASMRALVYGALVETYAVLALVISIFLLFSIKV' A
#
# COMPACT_ATOMS: atom_id res chain seq x y z
N GLU A 1 -26.39 -16.20 7.00
CA GLU A 1 -26.53 -16.06 8.46
C GLU A 1 -25.74 -14.85 8.89
N MET A 2 -26.28 -13.99 9.77
CA MET A 2 -25.58 -12.79 10.24
C MET A 2 -24.68 -13.20 11.40
N VAL A 3 -23.37 -13.23 11.18
CA VAL A 3 -22.42 -13.56 12.26
C VAL A 3 -22.33 -12.37 13.20
N ALA A 4 -22.68 -12.58 14.47
CA ALA A 4 -22.61 -11.55 15.49
C ALA A 4 -21.14 -11.31 15.88
N ILE A 5 -20.61 -10.14 15.54
CA ILE A 5 -19.24 -9.75 15.87
C ILE A 5 -19.19 -9.18 17.29
N THR A 6 -18.30 -9.71 18.12
CA THR A 6 -18.00 -9.19 19.45
C THR A 6 -17.19 -7.89 19.36
N ASN A 7 -17.28 -7.02 20.38
CA ASN A 7 -16.50 -5.79 20.44
C ASN A 7 -14.98 -6.06 20.30
N LEU A 8 -14.49 -7.18 20.82
CA LEU A 8 -13.09 -7.58 20.70
C LEU A 8 -12.71 -7.93 19.26
N GLN A 9 -13.54 -8.70 18.55
CA GLN A 9 -13.32 -9.01 17.13
C GLN A 9 -13.35 -7.73 16.27
N GLY A 10 -14.23 -6.79 16.58
CA GLY A 10 -14.25 -5.47 15.93
C GLY A 10 -12.93 -4.71 16.08
N LEU A 11 -12.36 -4.69 17.29
CA LEU A 11 -11.04 -4.09 17.54
C LEU A 11 -9.91 -4.84 16.82
N GLN A 12 -9.97 -6.17 16.76
CA GLN A 12 -9.00 -6.97 16.01
C GLN A 12 -9.01 -6.62 14.52
N ILE A 13 -10.20 -6.47 13.92
CA ILE A 13 -10.35 -6.06 12.52
C ILE A 13 -9.77 -4.66 12.29
N LEU A 14 -10.04 -3.71 13.20
CA LEU A 14 -9.46 -2.37 13.13
C LEU A 14 -7.93 -2.43 13.11
N ILE A 15 -7.33 -3.15 14.06
CA ILE A 15 -5.87 -3.30 14.16
C ILE A 15 -5.30 -4.01 12.92
N ALA A 16 -5.98 -5.03 12.40
CA ALA A 16 -5.54 -5.78 11.22
C ALA A 16 -5.42 -4.90 9.95
N THR A 17 -6.20 -3.82 9.86
CA THR A 17 -6.17 -2.89 8.72
C THR A 17 -5.19 -1.72 8.88
N LEU A 18 -4.63 -1.52 10.07
CA LEU A 18 -3.66 -0.43 10.32
C LEU A 18 -2.37 -0.53 9.48
N PRO A 19 -1.75 -1.72 9.27
CA PRO A 19 -0.53 -1.81 8.48
C PRO A 19 -0.67 -1.21 7.08
N ILE A 20 -1.70 -1.61 6.33
CA ILE A 20 -1.97 -1.03 5.01
C ILE A 20 -2.39 0.44 5.08
N ALA A 21 -3.21 0.84 6.06
CA ALA A 21 -3.64 2.23 6.17
C ALA A 21 -2.46 3.18 6.37
N ILE A 22 -1.52 2.82 7.25
CA ILE A 22 -0.36 3.65 7.58
C ILE A 22 0.68 3.56 6.45
N SER A 23 1.16 2.35 6.13
CA SER A 23 2.21 2.16 5.14
C SER A 23 1.77 2.60 3.75
N GLY A 24 0.53 2.31 3.36
CA GLY A 24 -0.06 2.75 2.08
C GLY A 24 -0.12 4.27 1.98
N THR A 25 -0.49 4.96 3.05
CA THR A 25 -0.51 6.44 3.07
C THR A 25 0.89 7.02 2.86
N PHE A 26 1.90 6.54 3.58
CA PHE A 26 3.27 7.02 3.40
C PHE A 26 3.82 6.66 2.02
N SER A 27 3.57 5.44 1.54
CA SER A 27 3.97 4.98 0.21
C SER A 27 3.38 5.87 -0.88
N ALA A 28 2.09 6.18 -0.82
CA ALA A 28 1.41 7.02 -1.82
C ALA A 28 2.03 8.42 -1.93
N ILE A 29 2.39 9.04 -0.80
CA ILE A 29 3.06 10.36 -0.78
C ILE A 29 4.41 10.30 -1.51
N HIS A 30 5.20 9.26 -1.28
CA HIS A 30 6.50 9.10 -1.94
C HIS A 30 6.35 8.71 -3.41
N GLN A 31 5.38 7.87 -3.74
CA GLN A 31 5.11 7.47 -5.11
C GLN A 31 4.71 8.68 -5.96
N GLY A 32 3.85 9.57 -5.44
CA GLY A 32 3.51 10.83 -6.10
C GLY A 32 4.73 11.70 -6.40
N LYS A 33 5.66 11.83 -5.44
CA LYS A 33 6.91 12.59 -5.63
C LYS A 33 7.81 11.96 -6.69
N VAL A 34 7.98 10.64 -6.66
CA VAL A 34 8.81 9.90 -7.63
C VAL A 34 8.23 10.01 -9.04
N CYS A 35 6.91 9.82 -9.19
CA CYS A 35 6.24 9.95 -10.48
C CYS A 35 6.31 11.39 -11.02
N ALA A 36 6.13 12.41 -10.17
CA ALA A 36 6.25 13.81 -10.57
C ALA A 36 7.66 14.14 -11.10
N ALA A 37 8.71 13.65 -10.42
CA ALA A 37 10.09 13.76 -10.92
C ALA A 37 10.30 12.95 -12.21
N GLY A 38 9.66 11.78 -12.31
CA GLY A 38 9.70 10.90 -13.48
C GLY A 38 9.15 11.53 -14.75
N ILE A 39 8.16 12.44 -14.65
CA ILE A 39 7.66 13.20 -15.81
C ILE A 39 8.78 14.02 -16.46
N ALA A 40 9.62 14.68 -15.65
CA ALA A 40 10.75 15.46 -16.18
C ALA A 40 11.80 14.56 -16.83
N VAL A 41 12.04 13.36 -16.28
CA VAL A 41 12.91 12.35 -16.90
C VAL A 41 12.35 11.90 -18.24
N ALA A 42 11.06 11.57 -18.31
CA ALA A 42 10.42 11.15 -19.56
C ALA A 42 10.43 12.25 -20.64
N ALA A 43 10.31 13.52 -20.23
CA ALA A 43 10.34 14.65 -21.15
C ALA A 43 11.74 14.99 -21.70
N LYS A 44 12.79 14.84 -20.88
CA LYS A 44 14.17 15.24 -21.25
C LYS A 44 15.04 14.07 -21.73
N HIS A 45 14.76 12.87 -21.23
CA HIS A 45 15.50 11.65 -21.44
C HIS A 45 14.52 10.50 -21.73
N PRO A 46 13.87 10.50 -22.90
CA PRO A 46 12.83 9.53 -23.24
C PRO A 46 13.33 8.07 -23.13
N GLU A 47 14.61 7.81 -23.40
CA GLU A 47 15.29 6.53 -23.21
C GLU A 47 15.30 6.03 -21.75
N ALA A 48 15.21 6.95 -20.79
CA ALA A 48 15.19 6.64 -19.36
C ALA A 48 13.77 6.59 -18.77
N SER A 49 12.72 6.80 -19.56
CA SER A 49 11.31 6.84 -19.09
C SER A 49 10.90 5.57 -18.37
N MET A 50 11.30 4.40 -18.89
CA MET A 50 10.99 3.11 -18.27
C MET A 50 11.63 2.98 -16.88
N ARG A 51 12.85 3.50 -16.71
CA ARG A 51 13.53 3.50 -15.42
C ARG A 51 12.78 4.36 -14.40
N ALA A 52 12.27 5.52 -14.81
CA ALA A 52 11.44 6.37 -13.95
C ALA A 52 10.14 5.67 -13.51
N LEU A 53 9.48 4.95 -14.43
CA LEU A 53 8.30 4.14 -14.11
C LEU A 53 8.63 3.05 -13.08
N VAL A 54 9.73 2.31 -13.28
CA VAL A 54 10.17 1.25 -12.36
C VAL A 54 10.44 1.82 -10.97
N TYR A 55 11.08 2.98 -10.84
CA TYR A 55 11.26 3.63 -9.54
C TYR A 55 9.93 3.98 -8.87
N GLY A 56 8.93 4.41 -9.63
CA GLY A 56 7.57 4.61 -9.11
C GLY A 56 6.96 3.33 -8.54
N ALA A 57 7.07 2.22 -9.27
CA ALA A 57 6.57 0.91 -8.85
C ALA A 57 7.34 0.32 -7.63
N LEU A 58 8.63 0.63 -7.48
CA LEU A 58 9.41 0.22 -6.31
C LEU A 58 8.87 0.83 -5.02
N VAL A 59 8.35 2.07 -5.06
CA VAL A 59 7.71 2.68 -3.89
C VAL A 59 6.39 1.95 -3.58
N GLU A 60 5.60 1.62 -4.60
CA GLU A 60 4.33 0.88 -4.45
C GLU A 60 4.49 -0.48 -3.77
N THR A 61 5.61 -1.16 -4.01
CA THR A 61 5.88 -2.51 -3.48
C THR A 61 5.76 -2.54 -1.94
N TYR A 62 6.13 -1.46 -1.24
CA TYR A 62 5.97 -1.39 0.23
C TYR A 62 4.50 -1.38 0.66
N ALA A 63 3.63 -0.69 -0.08
CA ALA A 63 2.19 -0.72 0.16
C ALA A 63 1.61 -2.11 -0.09
N VAL A 64 2.07 -2.81 -1.14
CA VAL A 64 1.63 -4.19 -1.43
C VAL A 64 2.05 -5.15 -0.32
N LEU A 65 3.27 -5.04 0.21
CA LEU A 65 3.70 -5.86 1.35
C LEU A 65 2.83 -5.61 2.58
N ALA A 66 2.51 -4.34 2.88
CA ALA A 66 1.62 -3.99 3.98
C ALA A 66 0.19 -4.51 3.77
N LEU A 67 -0.30 -4.50 2.53
CA LEU A 67 -1.60 -5.07 2.17
C LEU A 67 -1.63 -6.58 2.44
N VAL A 68 -0.60 -7.32 2.02
CA VAL A 68 -0.50 -8.77 2.27
C VAL A 68 -0.49 -9.07 3.77
N ILE A 69 0.27 -8.29 4.56
CA ILE A 69 0.27 -8.42 6.02
C ILE A 69 -1.14 -8.21 6.58
N SER A 70 -1.83 -7.14 6.17
CA SER A 70 -3.20 -6.87 6.62
C SER A 70 -4.19 -7.98 6.23
N ILE A 71 -4.07 -8.56 5.03
CA ILE A 71 -4.88 -9.70 4.60
C ILE A 71 -4.65 -10.92 5.50
N PHE A 72 -3.39 -11.25 5.79
CA PHE A 72 -3.07 -12.37 6.69
C PHE A 72 -3.59 -12.15 8.11
N LEU A 73 -3.52 -10.92 8.63
CA LEU A 73 -4.08 -10.59 9.93
C LEU A 73 -5.61 -10.74 9.94
N LEU A 74 -6.29 -10.25 8.90
CA LEU A 74 -7.74 -10.40 8.78
C LEU A 74 -8.18 -11.86 8.73
N PHE A 75 -7.49 -12.69 7.94
CA PHE A 75 -7.81 -14.12 7.83
C PHE A 75 -7.49 -14.92 9.10
N SER A 76 -6.68 -14.38 9.99
CA SER A 76 -6.38 -15.00 11.29
C SER A 76 -7.47 -14.76 12.34
N ILE A 77 -8.37 -13.79 12.12
CA ILE A 77 -9.47 -13.48 13.04
C ILE A 77 -10.60 -14.49 12.82
N LYS A 78 -10.92 -15.25 13.85
CA LYS A 78 -12.08 -16.15 13.86
C LYS A 78 -13.31 -15.30 14.18
N VAL A 79 -14.17 -15.10 13.19
CA VAL A 79 -15.43 -14.35 13.30
C VAL A 79 -16.56 -15.30 13.68
#